data_AF-A0A1F5B0J2-F1
#
_entry.id   AF-A0A1F5B0J2-F1
#
_cell.length_a   1.000
_cell.length_b   1.000
_cell.length_c   1.000
_cell.angle_alpha   90.00
_cell.angle_beta   90.00
_cell.angle_gamma   90.00
#
_symmetry.space_group_name_H-M   'P 1'
#
loop_
_entity.id
_entity.type
_entity.pdbx_description
1 polymer ?
#
loop_
_entity_poly.entity_id
_entity_poly.type
_entity_poly.pdbx_seq_one_letter_code
_entity_poly.pdbx_strand_id
1 'polypeptide(L)'
;MFKKNTLIRIIYLYTFSLVGLVLVVIGGVRFVDMGLKAWVFTQADEEQRMWQKQPPMPVITEKRVETAVKEGKIENLTEDEKMAMEQWLISYGTWKEQQEKFDPITSQRQREAAGALSFILVGLPLYLYHWRIIKREKNEEANGGEEVRG
;
A
#
# COMPACT_ATOMS: atom_id res chain seq x y z
N MET A 1 9.52 3.60 -49.51
CA MET A 1 8.24 4.32 -49.30
C MET A 1 7.38 3.49 -48.36
N PHE A 2 7.41 3.76 -47.05
CA PHE A 2 6.60 3.00 -46.08
C PHE A 2 5.11 3.24 -46.34
N LYS A 3 4.32 2.18 -46.55
CA LYS A 3 2.87 2.30 -46.71
C LYS A 3 2.29 2.90 -45.42
N LYS A 4 1.57 4.02 -45.51
CA LYS A 4 1.01 4.77 -44.35
C LYS A 4 0.26 3.86 -43.36
N ASN A 5 -0.45 2.84 -43.86
CA ASN A 5 -1.17 1.86 -43.04
C ASN A 5 -0.23 1.03 -42.14
N THR A 6 0.98 0.73 -42.60
CA THR A 6 1.99 0.00 -41.83
C THR A 6 2.57 0.85 -40.71
N LEU A 7 2.80 2.14 -40.96
CA LEU A 7 3.34 3.07 -39.96
C LEU A 7 2.35 3.30 -38.81
N ILE A 8 1.07 3.50 -39.14
CA ILE A 8 0.00 3.65 -38.12
C ILE A 8 -0.09 2.40 -37.24
N ARG A 9 -0.05 1.21 -37.85
CA ARG A 9 -0.08 -0.07 -37.12
C ARG A 9 1.12 -0.21 -36.20
N ILE A 10 2.32 0.15 -36.66
CA ILE A 10 3.54 0.11 -35.85
C ILE A 10 3.39 1.05 -34.65
N ILE A 11 3.08 2.33 -34.88
CA ILE A 11 2.93 3.31 -33.79
C ILE A 11 1.88 2.83 -32.77
N TYR A 12 0.73 2.34 -33.22
CA TYR A 12 -0.31 1.80 -32.34
C TYR A 12 0.21 0.65 -31.48
N LEU A 13 0.88 -0.34 -32.08
CA LEU A 13 1.39 -1.51 -31.36
C LEU A 13 2.46 -1.14 -30.33
N TYR A 14 3.40 -0.25 -30.68
CA TYR A 14 4.42 0.21 -29.74
C TYR A 14 3.82 0.99 -28.58
N THR A 15 2.91 1.93 -28.85
CA THR A 15 2.22 2.69 -27.80
C THR A 15 1.40 1.79 -26.88
N PHE A 16 0.63 0.85 -27.45
CA PHE A 16 -0.17 -0.08 -26.66
C PHE A 16 0.72 -1.00 -25.81
N SER A 17 1.83 -1.50 -26.36
CA SER A 17 2.79 -2.31 -25.61
C SER A 17 3.46 -1.53 -24.48
N LEU A 18 3.76 -0.24 -24.69
CA LEU A 18 4.32 0.63 -23.66
C LEU A 18 3.33 0.82 -22.50
N VAL A 19 2.07 1.11 -22.82
CA VAL A 19 1.01 1.24 -21.80
C VAL A 19 0.84 -0.07 -21.03
N GLY A 20 0.79 -1.21 -21.73
CA GLY A 20 0.70 -2.53 -21.11
C GLY A 20 1.87 -2.81 -20.18
N LEU A 21 3.09 -2.50 -20.60
CA LEU A 21 4.30 -2.67 -19.78
C LEU A 21 4.23 -1.82 -18.51
N VAL A 22 3.81 -0.55 -18.60
CA VAL A 22 3.64 0.34 -17.45
C VAL A 22 2.63 -0.24 -16.46
N LEU A 23 1.49 -0.74 -16.95
CA LEU A 23 0.47 -1.38 -16.09
C LEU A 23 1.01 -2.62 -15.38
N VAL A 24 1.78 -3.47 -16.09
CA VAL A 24 2.41 -4.66 -15.50
C VAL A 24 3.42 -4.28 -14.43
N VAL A 25 4.25 -3.26 -14.66
CA VAL A 25 5.24 -2.79 -13.67
C VAL A 25 4.53 -2.24 -12.42
N ILE A 26 3.51 -1.40 -12.60
CA ILE A 26 2.73 -0.84 -11.47
C ILE A 26 2.05 -1.96 -10.68
N GLY A 27 1.42 -2.92 -11.38
CA GLY A 27 0.79 -4.08 -10.76
C GLY A 27 1.79 -4.96 -10.00
N GLY A 28 2.96 -5.21 -10.58
CA GLY A 28 4.04 -5.96 -9.97
C GLY A 28 4.56 -5.31 -8.68
N VAL A 29 4.81 -3.99 -8.70
CA VAL A 29 5.23 -3.25 -7.50
C VAL A 29 4.17 -3.36 -6.41
N ARG A 30 2.89 -3.16 -6.72
CA ARG A 30 1.80 -3.27 -5.73
C ARG A 30 1.68 -4.68 -5.15
N PHE A 31 1.88 -5.71 -5.97
CA PHE A 31 1.81 -7.10 -5.51
C PHE A 31 2.95 -7.42 -4.53
N VAL A 32 4.17 -7.00 -4.84
CA VAL A 32 5.32 -7.16 -3.95
C VAL A 32 5.12 -6.35 -2.65
N ASP A 33 4.60 -5.13 -2.75
CA ASP A 33 4.33 -4.27 -1.58
C ASP A 33 3.34 -4.92 -0.62
N MET A 34 2.23 -5.41 -1.17
CA MET A 34 1.23 -6.18 -0.42
C MET A 34 1.87 -7.38 0.27
N GLY A 35 2.71 -8.15 -0.43
CA GLY A 35 3.34 -9.33 0.15
C GLY A 35 4.33 -8.99 1.25
N LEU A 36 5.13 -7.94 1.06
CA LEU A 36 6.04 -7.44 2.06
C LEU A 36 5.29 -7.00 3.32
N LYS A 37 4.18 -6.26 3.20
CA LYS A 37 3.35 -5.84 4.35
C LYS A 37 2.64 -7.02 5.03
N ALA A 38 2.21 -8.02 4.28
CA ALA A 38 1.49 -9.17 4.82
C ALA A 38 2.39 -10.13 5.61
N TRP A 39 3.63 -10.36 5.16
CA TRP A 39 4.48 -11.44 5.70
C TRP A 39 5.79 -10.98 6.35
N VAL A 40 6.32 -9.80 5.99
CA VAL A 40 7.61 -9.29 6.50
C VAL A 40 7.42 -8.10 7.42
N PHE A 41 6.65 -7.11 6.99
CA PHE A 41 6.37 -5.86 7.68
C PHE A 41 4.95 -5.86 8.25
N THR A 42 4.68 -6.78 9.17
CA THR A 42 3.33 -7.03 9.67
C THR A 42 2.71 -5.83 10.38
N GLN A 43 3.50 -4.86 10.87
CA GLN A 43 2.99 -3.64 11.51
C GLN A 43 2.67 -2.52 10.50
N ALA A 44 3.00 -2.72 9.21
CA ALA A 44 2.75 -1.72 8.17
C ALA A 44 1.26 -1.35 8.04
N ASP A 45 0.33 -2.24 8.35
CA ASP A 45 -1.11 -1.93 8.27
C ASP A 45 -1.78 -1.80 9.64
N GLU A 46 -0.98 -1.70 10.71
CA GLU A 46 -1.48 -1.68 12.08
C GLU A 46 -2.30 -0.43 12.40
N GLU A 47 -1.85 0.73 11.92
CA GLU A 47 -2.62 1.98 12.03
C GLU A 47 -4.02 1.84 11.43
N GLN A 48 -4.10 1.31 10.21
CA GLN A 48 -5.37 1.14 9.50
C GLN A 48 -6.28 0.15 10.24
N ARG A 49 -5.71 -0.95 10.77
CA ARG A 49 -6.46 -1.92 11.58
C ARG A 49 -6.99 -1.29 12.87
N MET A 50 -6.23 -0.39 13.49
CA MET A 50 -6.64 0.35 14.67
C MET A 50 -7.81 1.28 14.38
N TRP A 51 -7.76 2.04 13.29
CA TRP A 51 -8.85 2.92 12.87
C TRP A 51 -10.11 2.14 12.47
N GLN A 52 -9.97 0.98 11.82
CA GLN A 52 -11.10 0.12 11.46
C GLN A 52 -11.81 -0.50 12.68
N LYS A 53 -11.10 -0.66 13.80
CA LYS A 53 -11.65 -1.19 15.05
C LYS A 53 -12.09 -0.11 16.03
N GLN A 54 -12.08 1.16 15.61
CA GLN A 54 -12.51 2.26 16.47
C GLN A 54 -13.99 2.13 16.81
N PRO A 55 -14.37 2.02 18.10
CA PRO A 55 -15.76 2.05 18.50
C PRO A 55 -16.35 3.46 18.27
N PRO A 56 -17.68 3.58 18.11
CA PRO A 56 -18.32 4.88 17.94
C PRO A 56 -17.96 5.81 19.10
N MET A 57 -17.54 7.03 18.78
CA MET A 57 -17.16 8.02 19.79
C MET A 57 -18.41 8.46 20.58
N PRO A 58 -18.35 8.48 21.91
CA PRO A 58 -19.48 8.84 22.73
C PRO A 58 -19.65 10.36 22.70
N VAL A 59 -20.90 10.84 22.61
CA VAL A 59 -21.23 12.29 22.68
C VAL A 59 -21.02 12.82 24.11
N ILE A 60 -20.95 11.92 25.09
CA ILE A 60 -20.73 12.18 26.51
C ILE A 60 -19.45 11.50 26.98
N THR A 61 -18.75 12.10 27.94
CA THR A 61 -17.49 11.56 28.48
C THR A 61 -17.69 10.17 29.09
N GLU A 62 -16.70 9.28 28.96
CA GLU A 62 -16.68 7.92 29.54
C GLU A 62 -17.12 7.90 31.02
N LYS A 63 -16.54 8.79 31.84
CA LYS A 63 -16.94 8.98 33.25
C LYS A 63 -18.41 9.32 33.43
N ARG A 64 -19.00 10.12 32.54
CA ARG A 64 -20.44 10.47 32.63
C ARG A 64 -21.32 9.28 32.29
N VAL A 65 -20.92 8.44 31.32
CA VAL A 65 -21.62 7.19 30.99
C VAL A 65 -21.58 6.26 32.19
N GLU A 66 -20.38 6.00 32.75
CA GLU A 66 -20.21 5.14 33.92
C GLU A 66 -21.03 5.60 35.13
N THR A 67 -20.99 6.90 35.44
CA THR A 67 -21.76 7.47 36.55
C THR A 67 -23.26 7.37 36.29
N ALA A 68 -23.73 7.66 35.08
CA ALA A 68 -25.15 7.62 34.76
C ALA A 68 -25.73 6.19 34.79
N VAL A 69 -24.93 5.18 34.37
CA VAL A 69 -25.28 3.76 34.49
C VAL A 69 -25.30 3.31 35.95
N LYS A 70 -24.27 3.64 36.74
CA LYS A 70 -24.16 3.22 38.15
C LYS A 70 -25.17 3.90 39.07
N GLU A 71 -25.49 5.16 38.83
CA GLU A 71 -26.40 5.94 39.66
C GLU A 71 -27.87 5.80 39.24
N GLY A 72 -28.18 5.02 38.20
CA GLY A 72 -29.54 4.83 37.70
C GLY A 72 -30.20 6.12 37.19
N LYS A 73 -29.39 7.13 36.83
CA LYS A 73 -29.86 8.48 36.43
C LYS A 73 -30.35 8.57 34.99
N ILE A 74 -30.22 7.49 34.22
CA ILE A 74 -30.82 7.39 32.89
C ILE A 74 -32.18 6.72 33.09
N GLU A 75 -33.22 7.54 33.15
CA GLU A 75 -34.60 7.06 33.22
C GLU A 75 -34.96 6.28 31.95
N ASN A 76 -35.68 5.15 32.11
CA ASN A 76 -36.22 4.32 31.02
C ASN A 76 -35.18 3.63 30.10
N LEU A 77 -34.00 3.27 30.59
CA LEU A 77 -33.15 2.33 29.85
C LEU A 77 -33.78 0.95 29.80
N THR A 78 -34.00 0.46 28.58
CA THR A 78 -34.24 -0.95 28.31
C THR A 78 -33.00 -1.79 28.70
N GLU A 79 -33.19 -3.07 29.01
CA GLU A 79 -32.06 -3.96 29.29
C GLU A 79 -31.08 -4.05 28.10
N ASP A 80 -31.60 -3.97 26.87
CA ASP A 80 -30.80 -3.95 25.65
C ASP A 80 -29.88 -2.71 25.57
N GLU A 81 -30.37 -1.53 25.98
CA GLU A 81 -29.56 -0.30 26.00
C GLU A 81 -28.48 -0.35 27.09
N LYS A 82 -28.77 -0.95 28.25
CA LYS A 82 -27.75 -1.18 29.29
C LYS A 82 -26.64 -2.09 28.78
N MET A 83 -27.00 -3.21 28.16
CA MET A 83 -26.05 -4.15 27.56
C MET A 83 -25.20 -3.48 26.48
N ALA A 84 -25.81 -2.66 25.62
CA ALA A 84 -25.09 -1.92 24.58
C ALA A 84 -24.05 -0.95 25.16
N MET A 85 -24.38 -0.25 26.25
CA MET A 85 -23.45 0.66 26.92
C MET A 85 -22.30 -0.07 27.62
N GLU A 86 -22.58 -1.19 28.29
CA GLU A 86 -21.54 -2.03 28.90
C GLU A 86 -20.57 -2.57 27.83
N GLN A 87 -21.12 -3.09 26.73
CA GLN A 87 -20.32 -3.56 25.60
C GLN A 87 -19.47 -2.44 24.99
N TRP A 88 -20.03 -1.23 24.89
CA TRP A 88 -19.31 -0.06 24.41
C TRP A 88 -18.14 0.32 25.34
N LEU A 89 -18.34 0.34 26.67
CA LEU A 89 -17.27 0.61 27.64
C LEU A 89 -16.11 -0.39 27.53
N ILE A 90 -16.41 -1.68 27.39
CA ILE A 90 -15.39 -2.73 27.19
C ILE A 90 -14.62 -2.50 25.89
N SER A 91 -15.35 -2.23 24.79
CA SER A 91 -14.76 -2.04 23.46
C SER A 91 -13.88 -0.79 23.41
N TYR A 92 -14.34 0.30 24.05
CA TYR A 92 -13.61 1.56 24.15
C TYR A 92 -12.34 1.42 24.99
N GLY A 93 -12.41 0.77 26.16
CA GLY A 93 -11.24 0.49 26.98
C GLY A 93 -10.19 -0.33 26.23
N THR A 94 -10.62 -1.39 25.53
CA THR A 94 -9.73 -2.25 24.72
C THR A 94 -9.08 -1.47 23.58
N TRP A 95 -9.85 -0.65 22.86
CA TRP A 95 -9.34 0.18 21.76
C TRP A 95 -8.32 1.22 22.26
N LYS A 96 -8.60 1.85 23.41
CA LYS A 96 -7.71 2.83 24.02
C LYS A 96 -6.39 2.23 24.46
N GLU A 97 -6.42 1.04 25.08
CA GLU A 97 -5.21 0.32 25.47
C GLU A 97 -4.35 -0.04 24.24
N GLN A 98 -4.99 -0.46 23.15
CA GLN A 98 -4.29 -0.73 21.89
C GLN A 98 -3.69 0.54 21.26
N GLN A 99 -4.40 1.67 21.33
CA GLN A 99 -3.91 2.98 20.89
C GLN A 99 -2.67 3.43 21.68
N GLU A 100 -2.66 3.23 23.00
CA GLU A 100 -1.53 3.60 23.87
C GLU A 100 -0.28 2.75 23.58
N LYS A 101 -0.47 1.49 23.15
CA LYS A 101 0.62 0.58 22.76
C LYS A 101 1.09 0.76 21.32
N PHE A 102 0.32 1.48 20.50
CA PHE A 102 0.56 1.63 19.07
C PHE A 102 1.68 2.65 18.79
N ASP A 103 2.67 2.24 18.01
CA ASP A 103 3.73 3.13 17.51
C ASP A 103 3.44 3.56 16.05
N PRO A 104 2.91 4.79 15.84
CA PRO A 104 2.61 5.29 14.50
C PRO A 104 3.85 5.43 13.61
N ILE A 105 5.00 5.75 14.20
CA ILE A 105 6.23 5.98 13.45
C ILE A 105 6.76 4.67 12.89
N THR A 106 6.75 3.61 13.70
CA THR A 106 7.17 2.29 13.23
C THR A 106 6.25 1.75 12.13
N SER A 107 4.93 1.89 12.29
CA SER A 107 3.96 1.49 11.26
C SER A 107 4.19 2.23 9.94
N GLN A 108 4.41 3.54 10.00
CA GLN A 108 4.70 4.36 8.83
C GLN A 108 6.00 3.95 8.14
N ARG A 109 7.10 3.79 8.90
CA ARG A 109 8.39 3.35 8.36
C ARG A 109 8.31 2.00 7.69
N GLN A 110 7.55 1.07 8.26
CA GLN A 110 7.32 -0.25 7.67
C GLN A 110 6.57 -0.17 6.34
N ARG A 111 5.55 0.70 6.23
CA ARG A 111 4.86 0.95 4.94
C ARG A 111 5.78 1.53 3.89
N GLU A 112 6.57 2.53 4.26
CA GLU A 112 7.51 3.19 3.36
C GLU A 112 8.60 2.23 2.89
N ALA A 113 9.15 1.42 3.80
CA ALA A 113 10.14 0.40 3.49
C ALA A 113 9.59 -0.67 2.53
N ALA A 114 8.38 -1.18 2.78
CA ALA A 114 7.73 -2.14 1.90
C ALA A 114 7.55 -1.57 0.48
N GLY A 115 7.08 -0.33 0.36
CA GLY A 115 6.90 0.33 -0.93
C GLY A 115 8.22 0.53 -1.67
N ALA A 116 9.22 1.08 -0.98
CA ALA A 116 10.54 1.32 -1.56
C ALA A 116 11.22 0.02 -2.02
N LEU A 117 11.18 -1.02 -1.19
CA LEU A 117 11.73 -2.34 -1.55
C LEU A 117 11.00 -2.95 -2.74
N SER A 118 9.70 -2.75 -2.86
CA SER A 118 8.92 -3.25 -4.01
C SER A 118 9.35 -2.59 -5.32
N PHE A 119 9.56 -1.27 -5.31
CA PHE A 119 10.11 -0.56 -6.47
C PHE A 119 11.52 -1.05 -6.82
N ILE A 120 12.37 -1.30 -5.84
CA ILE A 120 13.72 -1.81 -6.08
C ILE A 120 13.67 -3.23 -6.67
N LEU A 121 12.88 -4.14 -6.06
CA LEU A 121 12.80 -5.54 -6.48
C LEU A 121 12.25 -5.70 -7.90
N VAL A 122 11.34 -4.84 -8.33
CA VAL A 122 10.76 -4.88 -9.69
C VAL A 122 11.57 -4.01 -10.67
N GLY A 123 11.93 -2.79 -10.26
CA GLY A 123 12.57 -1.80 -11.11
C GLY A 123 14.05 -2.07 -11.37
N LEU A 124 14.79 -2.62 -10.40
CA LEU A 124 16.22 -2.89 -10.58
C LEU A 124 16.48 -3.94 -11.67
N PRO A 125 15.80 -5.11 -11.69
CA PRO A 125 15.95 -6.05 -12.81
C PRO A 125 15.61 -5.44 -14.16
N LEU A 126 14.54 -4.64 -14.24
CA LEU A 126 14.13 -3.96 -15.47
C LEU A 126 15.22 -2.97 -15.94
N TYR A 127 15.74 -2.15 -15.03
CA TYR A 127 16.82 -1.22 -15.32
C TYR A 127 18.08 -1.94 -15.82
N LEU A 128 18.53 -2.97 -15.10
CA LEU A 128 19.73 -3.73 -15.46
C LEU A 128 19.59 -4.42 -16.81
N TYR A 129 18.40 -4.95 -17.12
CA TYR A 129 18.11 -5.54 -18.42
C TYR A 129 18.28 -4.52 -19.55
N HIS A 130 17.65 -3.36 -19.44
CA HIS A 130 17.77 -2.30 -20.45
C HIS A 130 19.20 -1.77 -20.58
N TRP A 131 19.89 -1.54 -19.46
CA TRP A 131 21.28 -1.10 -19.45
C TRP A 131 22.20 -2.08 -20.20
N ARG A 132 22.01 -3.39 -19.98
CA ARG A 132 22.80 -4.43 -20.65
C ARG A 132 22.61 -4.43 -22.16
N ILE A 133 21.38 -4.21 -22.65
CA ILE A 133 21.08 -4.16 -24.08
C ILE A 133 21.75 -2.96 -24.74
N ILE A 134 21.58 -1.77 -24.16
CA ILE A 134 22.18 -0.53 -24.67
C ILE A 134 23.70 -0.67 -24.75
N LYS A 135 24.31 -1.27 -23.71
CA LYS A 135 25.75 -1.51 -23.70
C LYS A 135 26.19 -2.47 -24.82
N ARG A 136 25.40 -3.51 -25.10
CA ARG A 136 25.69 -4.47 -26.19
C ARG A 136 25.59 -3.80 -27.55
N GLU A 137 24.52 -3.05 -27.82
CA GLU A 137 24.31 -2.35 -29.09
C GLU A 137 25.44 -1.35 -29.37
N LYS A 138 25.82 -0.56 -28.37
CA LYS A 138 26.94 0.38 -28.49
C LYS A 138 28.28 -0.32 -28.81
N ASN A 139 28.50 -1.49 -28.24
CA ASN A 139 29.73 -2.26 -28.50
C ASN A 139 29.73 -2.88 -29.91
N GLU A 140 28.57 -3.35 -30.39
CA GLU A 140 28.41 -3.88 -31.75
C GLU A 140 28.62 -2.78 -32.80
N GLU A 141 28.09 -1.57 -32.58
CA GLU A 141 28.33 -0.40 -33.42
C GLU A 141 29.82 -0.01 -33.47
N ALA A 142 30.51 -0.03 -32.32
CA ALA A 142 31.93 0.29 -32.25
C ALA A 142 32.79 -0.72 -33.03
N ASN A 143 32.53 -2.02 -32.86
CA ASN A 143 33.29 -3.08 -33.53
C ASN A 143 32.99 -3.16 -35.04
N GLY A 144 31.74 -3.00 -35.45
CA GLY A 144 31.37 -2.95 -36.87
C GLY A 144 31.92 -1.72 -37.59
N GLY A 145 32.17 -0.62 -36.88
CA GLY A 145 32.83 0.57 -37.41
C GLY A 145 34.34 0.41 -37.63
N GLU A 146 35.01 -0.47 -36.89
CA GLU A 146 36.43 -0.79 -37.06
C GLU A 146 36.67 -1.71 -38.27
N GLU A 147 35.80 -2.70 -38.51
CA GLU A 147 35.89 -3.62 -39.66
C GLU A 147 35.75 -2.92 -41.02
N VAL A 148 35.04 -1.78 -41.09
CA VAL A 148 34.82 -1.02 -42.34
C VAL A 148 35.99 -0.05 -42.65
N ARG A 149 36.93 0.14 -41.71
CA ARG A 149 38.04 1.09 -41.82
C ARG A 149 39.43 0.46 -42.01
N GLY A 150 39.55 -0.87 -41.95
CA GLY A 150 40.77 -1.63 -42.24
C GLY A 150 40.77 -2.17 -43.67
#